data_AF-A0A2D8P5W6-F1
#
_entry.id   AF-A0A2D8P5W6-F1
#
_cell.length_a   1.000
_cell.length_b   1.000
_cell.length_c   1.000
_cell.angle_alpha   90.00
_cell.angle_beta   90.00
_cell.angle_gamma   90.00
#
_symmetry.space_group_name_H-M   'P 1'
#
loop_
_entity.id
_entity.type
_entity.pdbx_description
1 polymer ?
#
loop_
_entity_poly.entity_id
_entity_poly.type
_entity_poly.pdbx_seq_one_letter_code
_entity_poly.pdbx_strand_id
1 'polypeptide(L)' 'MKHKLHDNDIWPIVREAAAQHGWHNPDEAIPAALREICGRFGIEHDTDKDVMNARLHKLWADRLDVIGVA' A
#
# COMPACT_ATOMS: atom_id res chain seq x y z
N MET A 1 -7.58 -21.74 -0.05
CA MET A 1 -7.71 -20.91 1.17
C MET A 1 -7.22 -19.52 0.80
N LYS A 2 -8.11 -18.53 0.68
CA LYS A 2 -7.70 -17.15 0.36
C LYS A 2 -7.08 -16.56 1.62
N HIS A 3 -5.75 -16.44 1.68
CA HIS A 3 -5.10 -15.63 2.70
C HIS A 3 -5.70 -14.22 2.62
N LYS A 4 -6.46 -13.82 3.65
CA LYS A 4 -6.98 -12.47 3.73
C LYS A 4 -5.80 -11.57 4.09
N LEU A 5 -5.26 -10.82 3.14
CA LEU A 5 -4.30 -9.75 3.46
C LEU A 5 -4.96 -8.78 4.42
N HIS A 6 -4.41 -8.60 5.61
CA HIS A 6 -4.85 -7.57 6.53
C HIS A 6 -4.03 -6.29 6.33
N ASP A 7 -4.61 -5.14 6.69
CA ASP A 7 -3.94 -3.84 6.55
C ASP A 7 -2.65 -3.78 7.38
N ASN A 8 -2.57 -4.55 8.47
CA ASN A 8 -1.36 -4.66 9.30
C ASN A 8 -0.21 -5.41 8.61
N ASP A 9 -0.50 -6.26 7.62
CA ASP A 9 0.53 -6.95 6.83
C ASP A 9 1.04 -6.07 5.68
N ILE A 10 0.14 -5.22 5.16
CA ILE A 10 0.39 -4.28 4.06
C ILE A 10 1.17 -3.06 4.54
N TRP A 11 0.80 -2.53 5.71
CA TRP A 11 1.30 -1.25 6.20
C TRP A 11 2.84 -1.16 6.32
N PRO A 12 3.56 -2.19 6.81
CA PRO A 12 5.03 -2.15 6.83
C PRO A 12 5.64 -1.91 5.44
N ILE A 13 5.09 -2.51 4.39
CA ILE A 13 5.57 -2.37 3.01
C ILE A 13 5.32 -0.93 2.51
N VAL A 14 4.15 -0.38 2.82
CA VAL A 14 3.81 1.01 2.51
C VAL A 14 4.73 1.99 3.23
N ARG A 15 5.06 1.74 4.49
CA ARG A 15 6.01 2.55 5.27
C ARG A 15 7.41 2.53 4.68
N GLU A 16 7.88 1.36 4.24
CA GLU A 16 9.19 1.22 3.60
C GLU A 16 9.24 2.00 2.28
N ALA A 17 8.19 1.89 1.46
CA ALA A 17 8.07 2.67 0.22
C ALA A 17 8.01 4.18 0.51
N ALA A 18 7.23 4.60 1.52
CA ALA A 18 7.15 5.99 1.95
C ALA A 18 8.48 6.53 2.50
N ALA A 19 9.27 5.70 3.19
CA ALA A 19 10.60 6.07 3.67
C ALA A 19 11.60 6.27 2.52
N GLN A 20 11.41 5.58 1.39
CA GLN A 20 12.27 5.69 0.20
C GLN A 20 11.86 6.83 -0.73
N HIS A 21 10.55 7.00 -0.97
CA HIS A 21 10.00 7.96 -1.94
C HIS A 21 9.47 9.26 -1.30
N GLY A 22 9.31 9.27 0.02
CA GLY A 22 8.80 10.41 0.78
C GLY A 22 7.32 10.27 1.16
N TRP A 23 7.01 10.62 2.41
CA TRP A 23 5.65 10.62 2.96
C TRP A 23 4.70 11.64 2.32
N HIS A 24 5.25 12.63 1.61
CA HIS A 24 4.48 13.64 0.89
C HIS A 24 4.30 13.31 -0.60
N ASN A 25 4.80 12.17 -1.07
CA ASN A 25 4.72 11.75 -2.47
C ASN A 25 4.00 10.40 -2.61
N PRO A 26 2.68 10.36 -2.37
CA PRO A 26 1.89 9.13 -2.51
C PRO A 26 1.92 8.57 -3.93
N ASP A 27 2.08 9.44 -4.95
CA ASP A 27 2.11 9.05 -6.36
C ASP A 27 3.33 8.20 -6.73
N GLU A 28 4.40 8.24 -5.92
CA GLU A 28 5.55 7.35 -6.07
C GLU A 28 5.54 6.21 -5.05
N ALA A 29 5.20 6.51 -3.79
CA ALA A 29 5.26 5.53 -2.70
C ALA A 29 4.20 4.43 -2.83
N ILE A 30 2.97 4.77 -3.24
CA ILE A 30 1.88 3.79 -3.36
C ILE A 30 2.15 2.80 -4.51
N PRO A 31 2.55 3.22 -5.73
CA PRO A 31 2.89 2.28 -6.78
C PRO A 31 4.09 1.38 -6.45
N ALA A 32 5.09 1.91 -5.73
CA ALA A 32 6.22 1.11 -5.25
C ALA A 32 5.75 0.03 -4.26
N ALA A 33 4.92 0.39 -3.29
CA ALA A 33 4.34 -0.55 -2.34
C ALA A 33 3.44 -1.59 -3.03
N LEU A 34 2.62 -1.16 -3.99
CA LEU A 34 1.75 -2.04 -4.77
C LEU A 34 2.57 -3.11 -5.50
N ARG A 35 3.65 -2.73 -6.18
CA ARG A 35 4.52 -3.68 -6.89
C ARG A 35 5.11 -4.74 -5.94
N GLU A 36 5.57 -4.31 -4.77
CA GLU A 36 6.14 -5.20 -3.75
C GLU A 36 5.08 -6.15 -3.17
N ILE A 37 3.88 -5.65 -2.87
CA ILE A 37 2.75 -6.47 -2.39
C ILE A 37 2.34 -7.47 -3.45
N CYS A 38 2.19 -7.05 -4.70
CA CYS A 38 1.85 -7.95 -5.79
C CYS A 38 2.89 -9.06 -5.96
N GLY A 39 4.18 -8.73 -5.85
CA GLY A 39 5.27 -9.71 -5.90
C GLY A 39 5.27 -10.68 -4.73
N ARG A 40 5.13 -10.18 -3.49
CA ARG A 40 5.14 -11.01 -2.27
C ARG A 40 3.94 -11.94 -2.17
N PHE A 41 2.76 -11.48 -2.60
CA PHE A 41 1.51 -12.20 -2.40
C PHE A 41 0.96 -12.85 -3.68
N GLY A 42 1.68 -12.77 -4.79
CA GLY A 42 1.29 -13.39 -6.06
C GLY A 42 0.02 -12.80 -6.66
N ILE A 43 -0.15 -11.48 -6.59
CA ILE A 43 -1.30 -10.78 -7.18
C ILE A 43 -1.01 -10.51 -8.65
N GLU A 44 -1.50 -11.39 -9.53
CA GLU A 44 -1.21 -11.33 -10.97
C GLU A 44 -2.31 -10.63 -11.77
N HIS A 45 -3.57 -10.75 -11.34
CA HIS A 45 -4.72 -10.19 -12.05
C HIS A 45 -4.83 -8.68 -11.91
N ASP A 46 -5.03 -7.99 -13.02
CA ASP A 46 -5.12 -6.52 -13.04
C ASP A 46 -6.29 -6.00 -12.21
N THR A 47 -7.44 -6.69 -12.21
CA THR A 47 -8.56 -6.35 -11.32
C THR A 47 -8.17 -6.40 -9.84
N ASP A 48 -7.36 -7.37 -9.41
CA ASP A 48 -6.92 -7.48 -8.02
C ASP A 48 -5.87 -6.40 -7.69
N LYS A 49 -5.03 -6.03 -8.65
CA LYS A 49 -4.09 -4.91 -8.52
C LYS A 49 -4.83 -3.58 -8.38
N ASP A 50 -5.89 -3.35 -9.15
CA ASP A 50 -6.71 -2.14 -9.05
C ASP A 50 -7.42 -2.04 -7.70
N VAL A 51 -7.99 -3.15 -7.23
CA VAL A 51 -8.59 -3.24 -5.89
C VAL A 51 -7.55 -2.97 -4.80
N MET A 52 -6.35 -3.54 -4.94
CA MET A 52 -5.25 -3.29 -4.00
C MET A 52 -4.78 -1.84 -4.06
N ASN A 53 -4.67 -1.24 -5.24
CA ASN A 53 -4.27 0.15 -5.41
C ASN A 53 -5.24 1.10 -4.70
N ALA A 54 -6.54 0.94 -4.94
CA ALA A 54 -7.57 1.72 -4.26
C ALA A 54 -7.52 1.53 -2.72
N ARG A 55 -7.27 0.29 -2.27
CA ARG A 55 -7.09 -0.01 -0.84
C ARG A 55 -5.86 0.68 -0.26
N LEU A 56 -4.75 0.75 -0.99
CA LEU A 56 -3.52 1.43 -0.55
C LEU A 56 -3.71 2.93 -0.42
N HIS A 57 -4.37 3.58 -1.37
CA HIS A 57 -4.72 5.00 -1.27
C HIS A 57 -5.58 5.29 -0.03
N LYS A 58 -6.58 4.44 0.22
CA LYS A 58 -7.42 4.57 1.42
C LYS A 58 -6.60 4.37 2.70
N LEU A 59 -5.82 3.29 2.78
CA LEU A 59 -4.99 2.98 3.94
C LEU A 59 -3.97 4.10 4.22
N TRP A 60 -3.39 4.69 3.18
CA TRP A 60 -2.49 5.81 3.28
C TRP A 60 -3.17 7.04 3.91
N ALA A 61 -4.33 7.44 3.38
CA ALA A 61 -5.10 8.57 3.92
C ALA A 61 -5.54 8.33 5.37
N ASP A 62 -6.12 7.16 5.65
CA ASP A 62 -6.58 6.76 6.99
C ASP A 62 -5.43 6.79 8.01
N ARG A 63 -4.22 6.39 7.59
CA ARG A 63 -3.06 6.37 8.47
C ARG A 63 -2.44 7.75 8.64
N LEU A 64 -2.27 8.55 7.58
CA LEU A 64 -1.73 9.91 7.68
C LEU A 64 -2.57 10.79 8.61
N ASP A 65 -3.90 10.67 8.54
CA ASP A 65 -4.84 11.36 9.42
C ASP A 65 -4.58 11.00 10.90
N VAL A 66 -4.36 9.71 11.19
CA VAL A 66 -4.10 9.20 12.54
C VAL A 66 -2.74 9.65 13.11
N ILE A 67 -1.70 9.78 12.28
CA ILE A 67 -0.37 10.25 12.73
C ILE A 67 -0.25 11.79 12.76
N GLY A 68 -1.29 12.53 12.37
CA GLY A 68 -1.29 14.00 12.40
C GLY A 68 -0.29 14.64 11.43
N VAL A 69 0.08 13.92 10.37
CA VAL A 69 0.91 14.46 9.28
C VAL A 69 -0.05 15.02 8.23
N ALA A 70 -0.58 16.22 8.50
CA ALA A 70 -1.33 17.04 7.56
C ALA A 70 -0.42 18.10 6.93
#